data_AF-A0A3D4JQA4-F1
#
_entry.id   AF-A0A3D4JQA4-F1
#
_cell.length_a   1.000
_cell.length_b   1.000
_cell.length_c   1.000
_cell.angle_alpha   90.00
_cell.angle_beta   90.00
_cell.angle_gamma   90.00
#
_symmetry.space_group_name_H-M   'P 1'
#
loop_
_entity.id
_entity.type
_entity.pdbx_description
1 polymer ?
#
loop_
_entity_poly.entity_id
_entity_poly.type
_entity_poly.pdbx_seq_one_letter_code
_entity_poly.pdbx_strand_id
1 'polypeptide(L)'
;RTIREFVAAVLILPTLFNFIWMSVFGNSAIWFDMNVADGFLSQMANDPDGLMFQFLEYLPFTKFISFLVIGIIIIFFVTSADSGIFVMNS
;
A
#
# COMPACT_ATOMS: atom_id res chain seq x y z
N ARG A 1 -17.43 -16.87 -20.55
CA ARG A 1 -16.87 -15.49 -20.56
C ARG A 1 -15.92 -15.41 -21.74
N THR A 2 -15.98 -14.33 -22.52
CA THR A 2 -15.09 -14.20 -23.69
C THR A 2 -13.66 -13.89 -23.23
N ILE A 3 -12.66 -14.28 -24.02
CA ILE A 3 -11.25 -13.99 -23.71
C ILE A 3 -11.04 -12.48 -23.55
N ARG A 4 -11.75 -11.67 -24.34
CA ARG A 4 -11.72 -10.20 -24.27
C ARG A 4 -12.21 -9.66 -22.92
N GLU A 5 -13.31 -10.19 -22.39
CA GLU A 5 -13.82 -9.80 -21.06
C GLU A 5 -12.83 -10.17 -19.95
N PHE A 6 -12.22 -11.36 -20.04
CA PHE A 6 -11.24 -11.82 -19.06
C PHE A 6 -10.00 -10.92 -19.05
N VAL A 7 -9.42 -10.64 -20.22
CA VAL A 7 -8.23 -9.78 -20.35
C VAL A 7 -8.53 -8.36 -19.88
N ALA A 8 -9.69 -7.80 -20.25
CA ALA A 8 -10.07 -6.45 -19.82
C ALA A 8 -10.22 -6.37 -18.29
N ALA A 9 -10.88 -7.35 -17.65
CA ALA A 9 -11.06 -7.35 -16.21
C ALA A 9 -9.73 -7.48 -15.44
N VAL A 10 -8.83 -8.35 -15.90
CA VAL A 10 -7.52 -8.57 -15.26
C VAL A 10 -6.61 -7.35 -15.37
N LEU A 11 -6.74 -6.53 -16.41
CA LEU A 11 -5.95 -5.31 -16.55
C LEU A 11 -6.58 -4.12 -15.83
N ILE A 12 -7.90 -3.94 -15.96
CA ILE A 12 -8.57 -2.73 -15.47
C ILE A 12 -8.70 -2.75 -13.94
N LEU A 13 -9.09 -3.87 -13.34
CA LEU A 13 -9.35 -3.93 -11.89
C LEU A 13 -8.10 -3.61 -11.05
N PRO A 14 -6.92 -4.22 -11.30
CA PRO A 14 -5.72 -3.91 -10.53
C PRO A 14 -5.21 -2.49 -10.80
N THR A 15 -5.34 -2.01 -12.03
CA THR A 15 -4.91 -0.64 -12.40
C THR A 15 -5.75 0.41 -11.69
N LEU A 16 -7.07 0.25 -11.67
CA LEU A 16 -7.97 1.17 -10.96
C LEU A 16 -7.70 1.15 -9.45
N PHE A 17 -7.47 -0.04 -8.88
CA PHE A 17 -7.10 -0.15 -7.48
C PHE A 17 -5.79 0.61 -7.18
N ASN A 18 -4.75 0.41 -7.99
CA ASN A 18 -3.48 1.12 -7.82
C ASN A 18 -3.64 2.64 -8.00
N PHE A 19 -4.45 3.06 -8.97
CA PHE A 19 -4.73 4.47 -9.20
C PHE A 19 -5.40 5.13 -7.98
N ILE A 20 -6.43 4.49 -7.41
CA ILE A 20 -7.09 4.97 -6.18
C ILE A 20 -6.09 5.00 -5.03
N TRP A 21 -5.29 3.94 -4.87
CA TRP A 21 -4.28 3.85 -3.82
C TRP A 21 -3.28 5.01 -3.89
N MET A 22 -2.67 5.23 -5.05
CA MET A 22 -1.70 6.31 -5.25
C MET A 22 -2.34 7.69 -5.13
N SER A 23 -3.58 7.87 -5.61
CA SER A 23 -4.29 9.13 -5.50
C SER A 23 -4.65 9.48 -4.06
N VAL A 24 -4.96 8.50 -3.21
CA VAL A 24 -5.31 8.75 -1.80
C VAL A 24 -4.05 8.88 -0.97
N PHE A 25 -3.20 7.84 -0.94
CA PHE A 25 -2.04 7.81 -0.05
C PHE A 25 -0.87 8.65 -0.56
N GLY A 26 -0.56 8.57 -1.86
CA GLY A 26 0.54 9.33 -2.45
C GLY A 26 0.28 10.85 -2.38
N ASN A 27 -0.90 11.29 -2.81
CA ASN A 27 -1.26 12.71 -2.71
C ASN A 27 -1.31 13.20 -1.26
N SER A 28 -1.83 12.39 -0.32
CA SER A 28 -1.87 12.75 1.10
C SER A 28 -0.46 12.90 1.67
N ALA A 29 0.46 11.96 1.36
CA ALA A 29 1.84 12.03 1.83
C ALA A 29 2.53 13.31 1.34
N ILE A 30 2.38 13.64 0.05
CA ILE A 30 2.90 14.88 -0.53
C ILE A 30 2.27 16.11 0.14
N TRP A 31 0.96 16.12 0.35
CA TRP A 31 0.28 17.24 0.99
C TRP A 31 0.74 17.45 2.44
N PHE A 32 0.85 16.39 3.24
CA PHE A 32 1.36 16.49 4.60
C PHE A 32 2.82 16.93 4.63
N ASP A 33 3.64 16.44 3.70
CA ASP A 33 5.05 16.83 3.61
C ASP A 33 5.22 18.33 3.38
N MET A 34 4.43 18.89 2.45
CA MET A 34 4.50 20.32 2.09
C MET A 34 3.83 21.25 3.11
N ASN A 35 2.78 20.81 3.80
CA ASN A 35 1.97 21.70 4.65
C ASN A 35 2.23 21.54 6.16
N VAL A 36 2.73 20.37 6.60
CA VAL A 36 2.82 20.02 8.03
C VAL A 36 4.20 19.53 8.41
N ALA A 37 4.80 18.64 7.62
CA ALA A 37 6.06 17.97 7.95
C ALA A 37 7.32 18.75 7.49
N ASP A 38 7.14 19.86 6.77
CA ASP A 38 8.23 20.74 6.28
C ASP A 38 9.34 19.97 5.53
N GLY A 39 8.95 19.03 4.67
CA GLY A 39 9.87 18.22 3.88
C GLY A 39 10.47 16.99 4.58
N PHE A 40 10.07 16.70 5.83
CA PHE A 40 10.58 15.55 6.58
C PHE A 40 10.26 14.19 5.91
N LEU A 41 9.04 14.02 5.37
CA LEU A 41 8.67 12.77 4.70
C LEU A 41 9.46 12.59 3.41
N SER A 42 9.73 13.68 2.68
CA SER A 42 10.59 13.64 1.48
C SER A 42 12.02 13.18 1.78
N GLN A 43 12.59 13.55 2.93
CA GLN A 43 13.92 13.11 3.35
C GLN A 43 13.99 11.61 3.62
N MET A 44 12.86 11.03 4.05
CA MET A 44 12.73 9.59 4.30
C MET A 44 12.42 8.77 3.04
N ALA A 45 12.37 9.38 1.85
CA ALA A 45 12.05 8.65 0.62
C ALA A 45 13.01 7.49 0.29
N ASN A 46 14.23 7.51 0.85
CA ASN A 46 15.20 6.42 0.72
C ASN A 46 14.96 5.25 1.69
N ASP A 47 14.07 5.43 2.68
CA ASP A 47 13.62 4.42 3.64
C ASP A 47 12.09 4.27 3.56
N PRO A 48 11.58 3.54 2.55
CA PRO A 48 10.14 3.45 2.30
C PRO A 48 9.37 2.78 3.45
N ASP A 49 10.00 1.86 4.18
CA ASP A 49 9.39 1.17 5.30
C ASP A 49 9.16 2.14 6.46
N GLY A 50 10.20 2.92 6.83
CA GLY A 50 10.11 3.97 7.83
C GLY A 50 9.15 5.10 7.42
N LEU A 51 9.20 5.51 6.15
CA LEU A 51 8.34 6.56 5.60
C LEU A 51 6.86 6.23 5.76
N MET A 52 6.45 4.98 5.51
CA MET A 52 5.05 4.58 5.64
C MET A 52 4.55 4.79 7.07
N PHE A 53 5.29 4.34 8.08
CA PHE A 53 4.87 4.48 9.47
C PHE A 53 4.92 5.93 9.95
N GLN A 54 5.91 6.71 9.53
CA GLN A 54 5.97 8.14 9.84
C GLN A 54 4.82 8.91 9.18
N PHE A 55 4.43 8.55 7.96
CA PHE A 55 3.24 9.12 7.32
C PHE A 55 1.96 8.86 8.13
N LEU A 56 1.80 7.66 8.72
CA LEU A 56 0.63 7.33 9.53
C LEU A 56 0.51 8.19 10.80
N GLU A 57 1.62 8.76 11.30
CA GLU A 57 1.60 9.68 12.45
C GLU A 57 0.85 10.98 12.17
N TYR A 58 0.72 11.36 10.89
CA TYR A 58 -0.03 12.54 10.46
C TYR A 58 -1.53 12.27 10.28
N LEU A 59 -1.99 11.01 10.41
CA LEU A 59 -3.39 10.64 10.32
C LEU A 59 -4.05 10.54 11.70
N PRO A 60 -5.36 10.86 11.83
CA PRO A 60 -6.07 10.63 13.08
C PRO A 60 -6.09 9.14 13.43
N PHE A 61 -6.04 8.81 14.72
CA PHE A 61 -6.02 7.43 15.22
C PHE A 61 -4.79 6.59 14.81
N THR A 62 -3.62 7.23 14.61
CA THR A 62 -2.35 6.58 14.23
C THR A 62 -2.10 5.24 14.89
N LYS A 63 -2.26 5.12 16.22
CA LYS A 63 -1.97 3.87 16.96
C LYS A 63 -2.83 2.70 16.47
N PHE A 64 -4.12 2.95 16.23
CA PHE A 64 -5.04 1.94 15.73
C PHE A 64 -4.73 1.58 14.27
N ILE A 65 -4.50 2.59 13.43
CA ILE A 65 -4.18 2.38 12.01
C ILE A 65 -2.84 1.64 11.85
N SER A 66 -1.83 2.00 12.63
CA SER A 66 -0.50 1.34 12.59
C SER A 66 -0.59 -0.12 12.99
N PHE A 67 -1.37 -0.44 14.04
CA PHE A 67 -1.62 -1.83 14.42
C PHE A 67 -2.34 -2.62 13.32
N LEU A 68 -3.33 -2.00 12.68
CA LEU A 68 -4.05 -2.59 11.57
C LEU A 68 -3.12 -2.85 10.37
N VAL A 69 -2.25 -1.90 10.02
CA VAL A 69 -1.27 -2.03 8.94
C VAL A 69 -0.29 -3.18 9.21
N ILE A 70 0.22 -3.32 10.44
CA ILE A 70 1.05 -4.47 10.81
C ILE A 70 0.29 -5.79 10.61
N GLY A 71 -0.98 -5.84 11.03
CA GLY A 71 -1.85 -7.01 10.80
C GLY A 71 -2.02 -7.34 9.31
N ILE A 72 -2.23 -6.33 8.47
CA ILE A 72 -2.31 -6.48 7.00
C ILE A 72 -1.00 -7.05 6.46
N ILE A 73 0.16 -6.53 6.87
CA ILE A 73 1.48 -7.02 6.43
C ILE A 73 1.63 -8.51 6.78
N ILE A 74 1.25 -8.92 7.99
CA ILE A 74 1.31 -10.33 8.42
C ILE A 74 0.40 -11.19 7.54
N ILE A 75 -0.84 -10.75 7.27
CA ILE A 75 -1.77 -11.49 6.42
C ILE A 75 -1.21 -11.65 5.01
N PHE A 76 -0.72 -10.57 4.39
CA PHE A 76 -0.10 -10.62 3.07
C PHE A 76 1.11 -11.55 3.03
N PHE A 77 1.95 -11.52 4.08
CA PHE A 77 3.10 -12.40 4.20
C PHE A 77 2.68 -13.87 4.25
N VAL A 78 1.70 -14.21 5.10
CA VAL A 78 1.17 -15.58 5.23
C VAL A 78 0.52 -16.05 3.93
N THR A 79 -0.34 -15.23 3.30
CA THR A 79 -1.00 -15.57 2.04
C THR A 79 0.00 -15.74 0.89
N SER A 80 1.04 -14.89 0.83
CA SER A 80 2.09 -15.00 -0.18
C SER A 80 2.94 -16.25 0.02
N ALA A 81 3.27 -16.60 1.27
CA ALA A 81 4.00 -17.82 1.61
C ALA A 81 3.19 -19.08 1.24
N ASP A 82 1.90 -19.10 1.58
CA ASP A 82 0.99 -20.21 1.26
C ASP A 82 0.86 -20.43 -0.25
N SER A 83 0.67 -19.34 -1.01
CA SER A 83 0.64 -19.39 -2.48
C SER A 83 1.95 -19.90 -3.08
N GLY A 84 3.10 -19.54 -2.48
CA GLY A 84 4.42 -19.99 -2.93
C GLY A 84 4.70 -21.47 -2.65
N ILE A 85 4.31 -21.97 -1.48
CA ILE A 85 4.44 -23.40 -1.13
C ILE A 85 3.57 -24.26 -2.04
N PHE A 86 2.34 -23.81 -2.34
CA PHE A 86 1.43 -24.53 -3.23
C PHE A 86 2.03 -24.74 -4.62
N VAL A 87 2.66 -23.72 -5.20
CA VAL A 87 3.30 -23.81 -6.52
C VAL A 87 4.58 -24.64 -6.51
N MET A 88 5.32 -24.65 -5.39
CA MET A 88 6.57 -25.39 -5.28
C MET A 88 6.37 -26.91 -5.06
N ASN A 89 5.20 -27.28 -4.53
CA ASN A 89 4.80 -28.67 -4.32
C ASN A 89 4.00 -29.26 -5.52
N SER A 90 3.76 -28.45 -6.56
CA SER A 90 3.15 -28.87 -7.84
C SER A 90 4.19 -28.96 -8.95
#